data_AF-W4FH13-F1
#
_entry.id   AF-W4FH13-F1
#
_cell.length_a   1.000
_cell.length_b   1.000
_cell.length_c   1.000
_cell.angle_alpha   90.00
_cell.angle_beta   90.00
_cell.angle_gamma   90.00
#
_symmetry.space_group_name_H-M   'P 1'
#
loop_
_entity.id
_entity.type
_entity.pdbx_description
1 polymer ?
#
loop_
_entity_poly.entity_id
_entity_poly.type
_entity_poly.pdbx_seq_one_letter_code
_entity_poly.pdbx_strand_id
1 'polypeptide(L)'
;MAAAPWTAGALWVNPRMLLLIGVCCWSTMFLFVMRGNWCSMDDGYLRVDHRLRTHGGGSSSSSSRGIIMCLHNGMVPMALSLVQELRTLGNTDAIHMYHCGADEMTPLSRTTILAVDPSVQFIDVCTDMVGSGKLREDQVPSFRSYWLKPLALIHTSLDHVMLMDTDVMVFHDPALLWDVQGYKDTGTLFFRDREILIQMFLTDIIEFPDHSKKLALHALIESFDYAKFNLEYNPSSSLLNSLAWKGEAAHEQDSSITVIQKSKAPLAMDVLFYLVTQEIHKYRPIFTHGDKELFWLAYELSHLPYFFSPWANSGSARPGDMQNHPNTLCGITTTATLYTRSLLADGTWRNGFQTSVSNMCCSTSTAHMCLIRTRVTWPPFWTWKAGAKSC
;
A
#
# COMPACT_ATOMS: atom_id res chain seq x y z
N MET A 1 6.71 -8.22 75.18
CA MET A 1 6.54 -9.38 74.28
C MET A 1 7.21 -9.05 72.97
N ALA A 2 8.45 -9.52 72.80
CA ALA A 2 9.25 -9.31 71.60
C ALA A 2 9.09 -10.53 70.68
N ALA A 3 8.73 -10.32 69.41
CA ALA A 3 8.55 -11.38 68.43
C ALA A 3 9.91 -11.74 67.79
N ALA A 4 10.22 -13.04 67.79
CA ALA A 4 11.38 -13.64 67.15
C ALA A 4 11.16 -13.82 65.62
N PRO A 5 12.24 -13.90 64.81
CA PRO A 5 12.14 -13.94 63.36
C PRO A 5 11.96 -15.36 62.81
N TRP A 6 11.22 -15.47 61.69
CA TRP A 6 11.05 -16.69 60.90
C TRP A 6 12.19 -16.84 59.89
N THR A 7 12.88 -17.99 59.92
CA THR A 7 13.89 -18.39 58.93
C THR A 7 13.22 -19.27 57.86
N ALA A 8 13.39 -18.91 56.58
CA ALA A 8 12.96 -19.72 55.44
C ALA A 8 14.00 -20.81 55.14
N GLY A 9 13.61 -22.07 55.23
CA GLY A 9 14.44 -23.22 54.84
C GLY A 9 14.52 -23.35 53.31
N ALA A 10 15.73 -23.41 52.78
CA ALA A 10 16.01 -23.64 51.37
C ALA A 10 15.80 -25.12 50.99
N LEU A 11 14.87 -25.39 50.07
CA LEU A 11 14.70 -26.70 49.42
C LEU A 11 15.75 -26.87 48.31
N TRP A 12 16.75 -27.71 48.56
CA TRP A 12 17.73 -28.12 47.55
C TRP A 12 17.15 -29.21 46.65
N VAL A 13 16.86 -28.88 45.39
CA VAL A 13 16.43 -29.85 44.36
C VAL A 13 17.67 -30.40 43.65
N ASN A 14 17.80 -31.73 43.60
CA ASN A 14 18.96 -32.42 43.04
C ASN A 14 18.98 -32.31 41.50
N PRO A 15 20.03 -31.73 40.88
CA PRO A 15 20.09 -31.50 39.43
C PRO A 15 20.06 -32.79 38.58
N ARG A 16 20.35 -33.96 39.16
CA ARG A 16 20.22 -35.25 38.47
C ARG A 16 18.76 -35.67 38.25
N MET A 17 17.82 -35.19 39.07
CA MET A 17 16.40 -35.52 38.96
C MET A 17 15.71 -34.72 37.84
N LEU A 18 16.13 -33.46 37.62
CA LEU A 18 15.65 -32.63 36.51
C LEU A 18 16.09 -33.17 35.14
N LEU A 19 17.31 -33.72 35.05
CA LEU A 19 17.84 -34.30 33.83
C LEU A 19 17.10 -35.59 33.43
N LEU A 20 16.71 -36.42 34.40
CA LEU A 20 15.95 -37.65 34.15
C LEU A 20 14.50 -37.36 33.70
N ILE A 21 13.87 -36.31 34.24
CA ILE A 21 12.52 -35.90 33.82
C ILE A 21 12.54 -35.33 32.38
N GLY A 22 13.58 -34.58 32.01
CA GLY A 22 13.77 -34.05 30.66
C GLY A 22 13.94 -35.12 29.59
N VAL A 23 14.72 -36.18 29.89
CA VAL A 23 14.96 -37.29 28.94
C VAL A 23 13.72 -38.17 28.73
N CYS A 24 12.89 -38.37 29.77
CA CYS A 24 11.62 -39.10 29.64
C CYS A 24 10.55 -38.33 28.85
N CYS A 25 10.51 -37.00 28.93
CA CYS A 25 9.56 -36.19 28.14
C CYS A 25 9.94 -36.13 26.65
N TRP A 26 11.25 -36.13 26.34
CA TRP A 26 11.71 -36.11 24.94
C TRP A 26 11.50 -37.44 24.21
N SER A 27 11.68 -38.57 24.92
CA SER A 27 11.50 -39.90 24.33
C SER A 27 10.03 -40.27 24.09
N THR A 28 9.10 -39.71 24.87
CA THR A 28 7.65 -39.90 24.67
C THR A 28 7.08 -39.03 23.54
N MET A 29 7.61 -37.81 23.34
CA MET A 29 7.24 -36.98 22.17
C MET A 29 7.72 -37.58 20.85
N PHE A 30 8.93 -38.14 20.80
CA PHE A 30 9.49 -38.72 19.58
C PHE A 30 8.76 -39.99 19.12
N LEU A 31 8.22 -40.78 20.05
CA LEU A 31 7.42 -41.97 19.75
C LEU A 31 5.99 -41.64 19.26
N PHE A 32 5.44 -40.47 19.63
CA PHE A 32 4.14 -40.00 19.13
C PHE A 32 4.23 -39.43 17.71
N VAL A 33 5.35 -38.78 17.36
CA VAL A 33 5.57 -38.20 16.03
C VAL A 33 5.84 -39.28 14.96
N MET A 34 6.42 -40.43 15.33
CA MET A 34 6.78 -41.49 14.39
C MET A 34 5.73 -42.61 14.22
N ARG A 35 4.60 -42.55 14.94
CA ARG A 35 3.52 -43.58 14.88
C ARG A 35 2.19 -43.11 14.29
N GLY A 36 2.08 -41.87 13.83
CA GLY A 36 0.92 -41.38 13.09
C GLY A 36 0.96 -41.74 11.60
N ASN A 37 0.79 -43.03 11.26
CA ASN A 37 0.50 -43.47 9.89
C ASN A 37 -0.86 -42.88 9.45
N TRP A 38 -0.96 -42.28 8.27
CA TRP A 38 -1.07 -42.96 6.96
C TRP A 38 -2.28 -43.89 6.88
N CYS A 39 -3.44 -43.30 6.62
CA CYS A 39 -4.55 -43.86 5.84
C CYS A 39 -4.87 -42.79 4.79
N SER A 40 -4.31 -42.89 3.58
CA SER A 40 -4.98 -43.45 2.40
C SER A 40 -6.39 -42.88 2.17
N MET A 41 -6.43 -41.80 1.41
CA MET A 41 -7.54 -41.45 0.52
C MET A 41 -6.89 -40.92 -0.76
N ASP A 42 -6.78 -41.82 -1.74
CA ASP A 42 -6.61 -41.45 -3.14
C ASP A 42 -7.84 -40.63 -3.57
N ASP A 43 -7.62 -39.44 -4.13
CA ASP A 43 -8.25 -39.04 -5.39
C ASP A 43 -7.72 -37.66 -5.87
N GLY A 44 -7.21 -37.65 -7.10
CA GLY A 44 -7.33 -36.49 -7.99
C GLY A 44 -6.32 -35.36 -7.84
N TYR A 45 -5.01 -35.63 -8.02
CA TYR A 45 -4.10 -34.60 -8.54
C TYR A 45 -4.50 -34.28 -9.99
N LEU A 46 -5.48 -33.39 -10.16
CA LEU A 46 -5.65 -32.64 -11.40
C LEU A 46 -4.44 -31.71 -11.50
N ARG A 47 -3.41 -32.16 -12.22
CA ARG A 47 -2.44 -31.29 -12.86
C ARG A 47 -3.24 -30.32 -13.74
N VAL A 48 -3.54 -29.14 -13.22
CA VAL A 48 -3.87 -28.00 -14.07
C VAL A 48 -2.56 -27.59 -14.71
N ASP A 49 -2.34 -28.11 -15.91
CA ASP A 49 -1.30 -27.65 -16.82
C ASP A 49 -1.54 -26.14 -17.03
N HIS A 50 -0.77 -25.28 -16.36
CA HIS A 50 -0.67 -23.87 -16.71
C HIS A 50 0.12 -23.77 -18.03
N ARG A 51 -0.45 -24.31 -19.12
CA ARG A 51 -0.09 -23.87 -20.46
C ARG A 51 -0.61 -22.45 -20.60
N LEU A 52 0.32 -21.52 -20.69
CA LEU A 52 0.15 -20.24 -21.37
C LEU A 52 -0.75 -20.43 -22.59
N ARG A 53 -2.04 -20.08 -22.44
CA ARG A 53 -2.96 -19.99 -23.58
C ARG A 53 -2.62 -18.72 -24.32
N THR A 54 -1.77 -18.85 -25.32
CA THR A 54 -1.68 -17.92 -26.44
C THR A 54 -2.98 -18.03 -27.25
N HIS A 55 -4.00 -17.27 -26.88
CA HIS A 55 -5.12 -17.01 -27.80
C HIS A 55 -4.76 -15.84 -28.70
N GLY A 56 -4.21 -16.17 -29.88
CA GLY A 56 -4.31 -15.30 -31.05
C GLY A 56 -5.71 -15.39 -31.64
N GLY A 57 -6.34 -14.24 -31.90
CA GLY A 57 -7.58 -14.16 -32.69
C GLY A 57 -8.54 -13.02 -32.33
N GLY A 58 -8.11 -11.77 -32.53
CA GLY A 58 -8.98 -10.65 -32.93
C GLY A 58 -10.13 -10.21 -32.01
N SER A 59 -9.82 -9.33 -31.06
CA SER A 59 -10.72 -8.27 -30.58
C SER A 59 -9.83 -7.15 -30.04
N SER A 60 -10.19 -5.89 -30.31
CA SER A 60 -9.40 -4.66 -30.11
C SER A 60 -8.48 -4.66 -28.90
N SER A 61 -7.30 -4.06 -29.04
CA SER A 61 -6.35 -3.72 -27.96
C SER A 61 -6.96 -2.83 -26.87
N SER A 62 -7.95 -3.34 -26.12
CA SER A 62 -8.34 -2.74 -24.85
C SER A 62 -7.17 -2.99 -23.91
N SER A 63 -6.38 -1.94 -23.67
CA SER A 63 -5.31 -1.96 -22.67
C SER A 63 -5.84 -2.60 -21.38
N SER A 64 -5.22 -3.69 -20.95
CA SER A 64 -5.66 -4.45 -19.78
C SER A 64 -5.59 -3.53 -18.55
N ARG A 65 -6.74 -3.21 -17.95
CA ARG A 65 -6.81 -2.37 -16.74
C ARG A 65 -7.35 -3.16 -15.55
N GLY A 66 -6.84 -2.85 -14.36
CA GLY A 66 -7.27 -3.53 -13.15
C GLY A 66 -6.70 -2.95 -11.86
N ILE A 67 -7.26 -3.42 -10.76
CA ILE A 67 -6.86 -3.12 -9.39
C ILE A 67 -5.97 -4.27 -8.89
N ILE A 68 -4.84 -3.90 -8.28
CA ILE A 68 -3.93 -4.83 -7.63
C ILE A 68 -3.92 -4.56 -6.13
N MET A 69 -4.08 -5.61 -5.34
CA MET A 69 -3.96 -5.56 -3.89
C MET A 69 -2.93 -6.60 -3.44
N CYS A 70 -2.08 -6.24 -2.48
CA CYS A 70 -1.19 -7.21 -1.82
C CYS A 70 -1.84 -7.73 -0.55
N LEU A 71 -1.82 -9.05 -0.35
CA LEU A 71 -2.62 -9.71 0.68
C LEU A 71 -1.83 -10.80 1.41
N HIS A 72 -2.12 -10.93 2.71
CA HIS A 72 -1.83 -12.11 3.51
C HIS A 72 -3.07 -12.49 4.33
N ASN A 73 -3.07 -13.68 4.94
CA ASN A 73 -4.23 -14.21 5.67
C ASN A 73 -4.87 -13.25 6.69
N GLY A 74 -4.08 -12.38 7.34
CA GLY A 74 -4.56 -11.44 8.35
C GLY A 74 -5.41 -10.29 7.79
N MET A 75 -5.25 -9.98 6.49
CA MET A 75 -5.94 -8.86 5.83
C MET A 75 -7.23 -9.29 5.12
N VAL A 76 -7.55 -10.58 5.13
CA VAL A 76 -8.72 -11.16 4.43
C VAL A 76 -10.03 -10.45 4.78
N PRO A 77 -10.35 -10.13 6.06
CA PRO A 77 -11.59 -9.43 6.36
C PRO A 77 -11.69 -8.03 5.71
N MET A 78 -10.59 -7.29 5.66
CA MET A 78 -10.55 -5.96 5.05
C MET A 78 -10.63 -6.05 3.53
N ALA A 79 -9.87 -6.96 2.92
CA ALA A 79 -9.93 -7.18 1.47
C ALA A 79 -11.32 -7.66 1.01
N LEU A 80 -11.98 -8.52 1.78
CA LEU A 80 -13.36 -8.95 1.52
C LEU A 80 -14.31 -7.75 1.50
N SER A 81 -14.23 -6.89 2.53
CA SER A 81 -15.04 -5.68 2.64
C SER A 81 -14.79 -4.72 1.47
N LEU A 82 -13.53 -4.50 1.11
CA LEU A 82 -13.17 -3.60 0.02
C LEU A 82 -13.66 -4.13 -1.34
N VAL A 83 -13.54 -5.43 -1.61
CA VAL A 83 -14.07 -6.04 -2.84
C VAL A 83 -15.60 -5.86 -2.90
N GLN A 84 -16.32 -6.09 -1.81
CA GLN A 84 -17.77 -5.86 -1.75
C GLN A 84 -18.12 -4.39 -2.04
N GLU A 85 -17.42 -3.46 -1.42
CA GLU A 85 -17.62 -2.01 -1.58
C GLU A 85 -17.41 -1.60 -3.05
N LEU A 86 -16.28 -2.02 -3.66
CA LEU A 86 -15.96 -1.73 -5.06
C LEU A 86 -17.07 -2.21 -6.01
N ARG A 87 -17.55 -3.45 -5.83
CA ARG A 87 -18.63 -3.99 -6.67
C ARG A 87 -19.96 -3.30 -6.41
N THR A 88 -20.26 -2.93 -5.17
CA THR A 88 -21.47 -2.18 -4.81
C THR A 88 -21.49 -0.78 -5.46
N LEU A 89 -20.33 -0.15 -5.55
CA LEU A 89 -20.14 1.14 -6.24
C LEU A 89 -20.17 1.03 -7.77
N GLY A 90 -20.26 -0.18 -8.32
CA GLY A 90 -20.35 -0.43 -9.76
C GLY A 90 -19.01 -0.63 -10.47
N ASN A 91 -17.90 -0.74 -9.74
CA ASN A 91 -16.59 -0.99 -10.34
C ASN A 91 -16.56 -2.37 -11.00
N THR A 92 -16.17 -2.42 -12.27
CA THR A 92 -16.05 -3.67 -13.05
C THR A 92 -14.61 -4.03 -13.42
N ASP A 93 -13.62 -3.33 -12.86
CA ASP A 93 -12.22 -3.57 -13.20
C ASP A 93 -11.76 -4.93 -12.65
N ALA A 94 -10.82 -5.56 -13.36
CA ALA A 94 -10.21 -6.81 -12.92
C ALA A 94 -9.53 -6.61 -11.56
N ILE A 95 -9.68 -7.55 -10.63
CA ILE A 95 -9.04 -7.50 -9.32
C ILE A 95 -8.04 -8.65 -9.21
N HIS A 96 -6.76 -8.32 -9.06
CA HIS A 96 -5.70 -9.28 -8.81
C HIS A 96 -5.14 -9.10 -7.40
N MET A 97 -5.12 -10.19 -6.63
CA MET A 97 -4.59 -10.24 -5.27
C MET A 97 -3.24 -10.96 -5.27
N TYR A 98 -2.20 -10.20 -4.98
CA TYR A 98 -0.82 -10.65 -4.96
C TYR A 98 -0.43 -11.13 -3.57
N HIS A 99 0.27 -12.26 -3.51
CA HIS A 99 0.91 -12.80 -2.32
C HIS A 99 2.30 -13.36 -2.68
N CYS A 100 3.08 -13.72 -1.67
CA CYS A 100 4.47 -14.11 -1.70
C CYS A 100 4.68 -15.44 -0.96
N GLY A 101 4.66 -16.53 -1.74
CA GLY A 101 4.84 -17.88 -1.22
C GLY A 101 3.53 -18.61 -0.93
N ALA A 102 3.61 -19.93 -0.94
CA ALA A 102 2.46 -20.83 -0.82
C ALA A 102 1.78 -20.79 0.56
N ASP A 103 2.52 -20.40 1.61
CA ASP A 103 2.07 -20.34 3.00
C ASP A 103 1.37 -19.02 3.37
N GLU A 104 1.51 -17.97 2.57
CA GLU A 104 1.00 -16.63 2.92
C GLU A 104 -0.53 -16.53 2.81
N MET A 105 -1.15 -17.33 1.95
CA MET A 105 -2.59 -17.34 1.67
C MET A 105 -3.17 -18.74 1.66
N THR A 106 -3.96 -19.08 2.69
CA THR A 106 -4.60 -20.41 2.80
C THR A 106 -5.69 -20.61 1.76
N PRO A 107 -6.03 -21.87 1.40
CA PRO A 107 -7.17 -22.16 0.53
C PRO A 107 -8.48 -21.56 1.05
N LEU A 108 -8.74 -21.62 2.37
CA LEU A 108 -9.95 -21.05 2.98
C LEU A 108 -10.03 -19.53 2.83
N SER A 109 -8.90 -18.84 3.00
CA SER A 109 -8.82 -17.38 2.80
C SER A 109 -9.18 -17.01 1.37
N ARG A 110 -8.65 -17.74 0.38
CA ARG A 110 -8.94 -17.52 -1.05
C ARG A 110 -10.41 -17.79 -1.37
N THR A 111 -10.95 -18.93 -0.93
CA THR A 111 -12.36 -19.28 -1.20
C THR A 111 -13.34 -18.32 -0.54
N THR A 112 -13.00 -17.77 0.63
CA THR A 112 -13.83 -16.75 1.31
C THR A 112 -13.99 -15.49 0.45
N ILE A 113 -12.92 -15.02 -0.18
CA ILE A 113 -12.96 -13.85 -1.07
C ILE A 113 -13.68 -14.18 -2.39
N LEU A 114 -13.41 -15.36 -2.97
CA LEU A 114 -14.07 -15.82 -4.19
C LEU A 114 -15.58 -16.02 -4.03
N ALA A 115 -16.05 -16.27 -2.81
CA ALA A 115 -17.48 -16.35 -2.52
C ALA A 115 -18.19 -14.98 -2.68
N VAL A 116 -17.45 -13.87 -2.57
CA VAL A 116 -17.95 -12.52 -2.82
C VAL A 116 -17.80 -12.13 -4.27
N ASP A 117 -16.62 -12.35 -4.84
CA ASP A 117 -16.34 -12.05 -6.24
C ASP A 117 -15.52 -13.19 -6.87
N PRO A 118 -16.16 -14.07 -7.66
CA PRO A 118 -15.49 -15.19 -8.30
C PRO A 118 -14.53 -14.77 -9.43
N SER A 119 -14.54 -13.49 -9.83
CA SER A 119 -13.62 -12.97 -10.86
C SER A 119 -12.25 -12.57 -10.31
N VAL A 120 -12.08 -12.49 -8.99
CA VAL A 120 -10.80 -12.17 -8.33
C VAL A 120 -9.76 -13.24 -8.66
N GLN A 121 -8.55 -12.82 -9.00
CA GLN A 121 -7.43 -13.73 -9.26
C GLN A 121 -6.38 -13.63 -8.16
N PHE A 122 -5.80 -14.76 -7.75
CA PHE A 122 -4.70 -14.81 -6.79
C PHE A 122 -3.39 -15.14 -7.51
N ILE A 123 -2.33 -14.38 -7.21
CA ILE A 123 -1.03 -14.50 -7.90
C ILE A 123 0.08 -14.63 -6.86
N ASP A 124 0.87 -15.70 -6.95
CA ASP A 124 2.08 -15.90 -6.16
C ASP A 124 3.29 -15.30 -6.88
N VAL A 125 3.49 -14.00 -6.70
CA VAL A 125 4.54 -13.28 -7.42
C VAL A 125 5.94 -13.73 -7.04
N CYS A 126 6.15 -14.18 -5.81
CA CYS A 126 7.48 -14.60 -5.37
C CYS A 126 7.88 -15.91 -6.05
N THR A 127 6.95 -16.87 -6.15
CA THR A 127 7.19 -18.12 -6.89
C THR A 127 7.49 -17.85 -8.36
N ASP A 128 6.71 -16.97 -9.01
CA ASP A 128 6.91 -16.62 -10.42
C ASP A 128 8.24 -15.86 -10.66
N MET A 129 8.61 -14.95 -9.76
CA MET A 129 9.85 -14.17 -9.86
C MET A 129 11.10 -15.01 -9.58
N VAL A 130 11.01 -16.01 -8.70
CA VAL A 130 12.07 -17.02 -8.52
C VAL A 130 12.16 -17.93 -9.73
N GLY A 131 11.02 -18.46 -10.21
CA GLY A 131 10.98 -19.35 -11.38
C GLY A 131 11.51 -18.70 -12.66
N SER A 132 11.35 -17.38 -12.80
CA SER A 132 11.91 -16.59 -13.91
C SER A 132 13.37 -16.16 -13.69
N GLY A 133 13.98 -16.45 -12.54
CA GLY A 133 15.35 -16.08 -12.21
C GLY A 133 15.56 -14.60 -11.90
N LYS A 134 14.47 -13.82 -11.72
CA LYS A 134 14.53 -12.40 -11.37
C LYS A 134 14.78 -12.18 -9.88
N LEU A 135 14.32 -13.10 -9.04
CA LEU A 135 14.62 -13.13 -7.62
C LEU A 135 15.33 -14.43 -7.25
N ARG A 136 16.17 -14.36 -6.22
CA ARG A 136 16.71 -15.54 -5.57
C ARG A 136 15.84 -15.94 -4.37
N GLU A 137 15.84 -17.23 -4.04
CA GLU A 137 15.09 -17.76 -2.89
C GLU A 137 15.44 -17.08 -1.57
N ASP A 138 16.70 -16.71 -1.34
CA ASP A 138 17.15 -15.99 -0.14
C ASP A 138 16.57 -14.58 -0.02
N GLN A 139 16.12 -13.99 -1.13
CA GLN A 139 15.54 -12.65 -1.17
C GLN A 139 14.04 -12.66 -0.87
N VAL A 140 13.34 -13.77 -1.09
CA VAL A 140 11.87 -13.87 -0.95
C VAL A 140 11.36 -13.34 0.41
N PRO A 141 11.96 -13.68 1.56
CA PRO A 141 11.47 -13.18 2.86
C PRO A 141 11.49 -11.65 3.00
N SER A 142 12.36 -10.95 2.26
CA SER A 142 12.47 -9.49 2.29
C SER A 142 11.33 -8.77 1.57
N PHE A 143 10.62 -9.47 0.68
CA PHE A 143 9.51 -8.92 -0.11
C PHE A 143 8.14 -9.07 0.56
N ARG A 144 8.05 -9.77 1.70
CA ARG A 144 6.83 -9.80 2.50
C ARG A 144 6.53 -8.40 3.07
N SER A 145 5.27 -8.15 3.42
CA SER A 145 4.79 -6.83 3.86
C SER A 145 4.81 -5.79 2.72
N TYR A 146 5.09 -4.51 3.03
CA TYR A 146 4.99 -3.36 2.11
C TYR A 146 5.72 -3.55 0.77
N TRP A 147 6.87 -4.23 0.81
CA TRP A 147 7.76 -4.41 -0.35
C TRP A 147 7.17 -5.27 -1.46
N LEU A 148 6.06 -5.97 -1.22
CA LEU A 148 5.38 -6.76 -2.25
C LEU A 148 4.74 -5.89 -3.33
N LYS A 149 4.28 -4.67 -2.98
CA LYS A 149 3.57 -3.78 -3.90
C LYS A 149 4.40 -3.40 -5.15
N PRO A 150 5.66 -2.90 -5.01
CA PRO A 150 6.52 -2.68 -6.17
C PRO A 150 6.70 -3.94 -7.02
N LEU A 151 6.89 -5.10 -6.38
CA LEU A 151 7.11 -6.36 -7.08
C LEU A 151 5.86 -6.79 -7.87
N ALA A 152 4.68 -6.63 -7.28
CA ALA A 152 3.40 -6.88 -7.91
C ALA A 152 3.16 -5.97 -9.14
N LEU A 153 3.50 -4.69 -9.03
CA LEU A 153 3.42 -3.74 -10.13
C LEU A 153 4.35 -4.12 -11.29
N ILE A 154 5.59 -4.52 -10.99
CA ILE A 154 6.56 -4.93 -12.01
C ILE A 154 6.08 -6.22 -12.69
N HIS A 155 5.60 -7.18 -11.90
CA HIS A 155 5.19 -8.51 -12.37
C HIS A 155 3.93 -8.50 -13.25
N THR A 156 2.93 -7.71 -12.89
CA THR A 156 1.60 -7.79 -13.54
C THR A 156 1.62 -7.58 -15.05
N SER A 157 0.73 -8.31 -15.74
CA SER A 157 0.46 -8.16 -17.17
C SER A 157 -0.58 -7.08 -17.49
N LEU A 158 -1.18 -6.48 -16.46
CA LEU A 158 -2.04 -5.30 -16.60
C LEU A 158 -1.20 -4.10 -17.07
N ASP A 159 -1.70 -3.35 -18.04
CA ASP A 159 -1.06 -2.10 -18.48
C ASP A 159 -1.47 -0.93 -17.59
N HIS A 160 -2.77 -0.78 -17.33
CA HIS A 160 -3.32 0.25 -16.43
C HIS A 160 -3.58 -0.37 -15.07
N VAL A 161 -2.80 0.03 -14.08
CA VAL A 161 -2.76 -0.58 -12.75
C VAL A 161 -3.18 0.44 -11.71
N MET A 162 -4.13 0.07 -10.86
CA MET A 162 -4.41 0.77 -9.61
C MET A 162 -3.95 -0.12 -8.48
N LEU A 163 -2.77 0.15 -7.94
CA LEU A 163 -2.36 -0.44 -6.67
C LEU A 163 -3.22 0.17 -5.57
N MET A 164 -3.78 -0.68 -4.73
CA MET A 164 -4.66 -0.28 -3.64
C MET A 164 -4.28 -1.07 -2.39
N ASP A 165 -4.15 -0.37 -1.27
CA ASP A 165 -4.08 -1.00 0.03
C ASP A 165 -5.41 -1.69 0.38
N THR A 166 -5.33 -2.77 1.15
CA THR A 166 -6.54 -3.54 1.52
C THR A 166 -7.38 -2.87 2.60
N ASP A 167 -6.84 -1.86 3.27
CA ASP A 167 -7.50 -1.04 4.30
C ASP A 167 -7.95 0.34 3.79
N VAL A 168 -7.99 0.53 2.46
CA VAL A 168 -8.57 1.72 1.83
C VAL A 168 -10.08 1.72 1.96
N MET A 169 -10.65 2.90 2.24
CA MET A 169 -12.09 3.15 2.16
C MET A 169 -12.39 4.00 0.93
N VAL A 170 -13.28 3.50 0.06
CA VAL A 170 -13.76 4.21 -1.12
C VAL A 170 -15.22 4.62 -0.92
N PHE A 171 -15.57 5.85 -1.31
CA PHE A 171 -16.94 6.37 -1.21
C PHE A 171 -17.61 6.60 -2.59
N HIS A 172 -16.83 6.44 -3.65
CA HIS A 172 -17.23 6.54 -5.04
C HIS A 172 -16.45 5.51 -5.85
N ASP A 173 -16.97 5.11 -7.01
CA ASP A 173 -16.26 4.20 -7.91
C ASP A 173 -14.88 4.78 -8.27
N PRO A 174 -13.77 4.11 -7.89
CA PRO A 174 -12.43 4.61 -8.18
C PRO A 174 -12.09 4.56 -9.68
N ALA A 175 -12.93 3.96 -10.53
CA ALA A 175 -12.75 4.04 -11.98
C ALA A 175 -12.70 5.49 -12.51
N LEU A 176 -13.23 6.45 -11.76
CA LEU A 176 -13.09 7.88 -12.06
C LEU A 176 -11.63 8.36 -12.10
N LEU A 177 -10.71 7.68 -11.41
CA LEU A 177 -9.29 8.04 -11.38
C LEU A 177 -8.60 7.82 -12.74
N TRP A 178 -9.09 6.88 -13.55
CA TRP A 178 -8.63 6.67 -14.92
C TRP A 178 -8.86 7.88 -15.83
N ASP A 179 -9.83 8.72 -15.48
CA ASP A 179 -10.25 9.86 -16.29
C ASP A 179 -9.57 11.17 -15.92
N VAL A 180 -8.77 11.20 -14.85
CA VAL A 180 -8.04 12.38 -14.40
C VAL A 180 -7.04 12.81 -15.48
N GLN A 181 -7.04 14.11 -15.81
CA GLN A 181 -6.21 14.62 -16.90
C GLN A 181 -4.72 14.39 -16.65
N GLY A 182 -4.23 14.62 -15.43
CA GLY A 182 -2.84 14.36 -15.08
C GLY A 182 -2.43 12.90 -15.32
N TYR A 183 -3.30 11.94 -15.04
CA TYR A 183 -3.09 10.53 -15.38
C TYR A 183 -3.05 10.30 -16.90
N LYS A 184 -3.99 10.90 -17.64
CA LYS A 184 -4.01 10.81 -19.11
C LYS A 184 -2.77 11.43 -19.75
N ASP A 185 -2.17 12.43 -19.13
CA ASP A 185 -0.97 13.10 -19.64
C ASP A 185 0.28 12.26 -19.32
N THR A 186 0.52 11.96 -18.04
CA THR A 186 1.79 11.34 -17.60
C THR A 186 1.74 9.82 -17.48
N GLY A 187 0.56 9.22 -17.43
CA GLY A 187 0.38 7.81 -17.09
C GLY A 187 0.44 7.53 -15.60
N THR A 188 0.41 8.53 -14.73
CA THR A 188 0.49 8.37 -13.28
C THR A 188 -0.52 9.23 -12.55
N LEU A 189 -1.05 8.74 -11.43
CA LEU A 189 -1.71 9.57 -10.42
C LEU A 189 -1.26 9.11 -9.04
N PHE A 190 -0.50 9.97 -8.38
CA PHE A 190 0.01 9.79 -7.03
C PHE A 190 -0.64 10.78 -6.06
N PHE A 191 -0.61 10.47 -4.77
CA PHE A 191 -1.16 11.31 -3.71
C PHE A 191 -0.05 11.73 -2.75
N ARG A 192 -0.12 12.96 -2.24
CA ARG A 192 0.85 13.48 -1.27
C ARG A 192 0.56 12.89 0.11
N ASP A 193 1.61 12.48 0.83
CA ASP A 193 1.50 12.12 2.25
C ASP A 193 1.38 13.37 3.12
N ARG A 194 1.02 13.21 4.40
CA ARG A 194 1.01 14.26 5.43
C ARG A 194 2.34 15.00 5.48
N GLU A 195 2.25 16.32 5.60
CA GLU A 195 3.40 17.21 5.86
C GLU A 195 3.91 16.98 7.29
N ILE A 196 4.80 16.00 7.43
CA ILE A 196 5.39 15.63 8.71
C ILE A 196 6.85 16.12 8.74
N LEU A 197 7.09 17.16 9.54
CA LEU A 197 8.43 17.70 9.76
C LEU A 197 9.14 16.93 10.87
N ILE A 198 9.72 15.79 10.51
CA ILE A 198 10.57 14.97 11.39
C ILE A 198 11.84 14.59 10.65
N GLN A 199 12.89 14.28 11.42
CA GLN A 199 14.20 13.85 10.92
C GLN A 199 14.21 12.32 10.76
N MET A 200 13.56 11.82 9.71
CA MET A 200 13.45 10.40 9.37
C MET A 200 13.22 10.21 7.87
N PHE A 201 13.65 9.08 7.31
CA PHE A 201 13.41 8.69 5.92
C PHE A 201 14.00 9.68 4.91
N LEU A 202 13.21 10.41 4.13
CA LEU A 202 13.73 11.32 3.10
C LEU A 202 14.60 12.44 3.69
N THR A 203 14.30 12.85 4.92
CA THR A 203 15.04 13.89 5.62
C THR A 203 16.24 13.35 6.40
N ASP A 204 16.41 12.02 6.57
CA ASP A 204 17.53 11.44 7.32
C ASP A 204 18.88 11.98 6.86
N ILE A 205 19.85 12.12 7.77
CA ILE A 205 21.19 12.59 7.40
C ILE A 205 22.06 11.38 7.09
N ILE A 206 22.56 11.32 5.85
CA ILE A 206 23.56 10.37 5.40
C ILE A 206 24.92 11.05 5.45
N GLU A 207 25.87 10.42 6.17
CA GLU A 207 27.26 10.84 6.20
C GLU A 207 28.07 10.01 5.19
N PHE A 208 28.76 10.69 4.29
CA PHE A 208 29.62 10.08 3.27
C PHE A 208 31.05 9.87 3.81
N PRO A 209 31.87 9.04 3.14
CA PRO A 209 33.26 8.80 3.56
C PRO A 209 34.14 10.06 3.62
N ASP A 210 33.77 11.12 2.90
CA ASP A 210 34.44 12.43 2.91
C ASP A 210 33.94 13.36 4.04
N HIS A 211 33.13 12.83 4.97
CA HIS A 211 32.45 13.55 6.06
C HIS A 211 31.42 14.58 5.62
N SER A 212 31.07 14.65 4.33
CA SER A 212 29.93 15.44 3.90
C SER A 212 28.63 14.82 4.40
N LYS A 213 27.67 15.67 4.78
CA LYS A 213 26.36 15.28 5.30
C LYS A 213 25.27 15.81 4.40
N LYS A 214 24.37 14.92 3.96
CA LYS A 214 23.26 15.27 3.06
C LYS A 214 21.98 14.63 3.55
N LEU A 215 20.85 15.22 3.17
CA LEU A 215 19.56 14.55 3.34
C LEU A 215 19.54 13.25 2.53
N ALA A 216 18.82 12.23 2.99
CA ALA A 216 18.80 10.92 2.35
C ALA A 216 18.27 11.01 0.92
N LEU A 217 17.29 11.89 0.67
CA LEU A 217 16.82 12.18 -0.68
C LEU A 217 17.92 12.79 -1.56
N HIS A 218 18.68 13.77 -1.05
CA HIS A 218 19.81 14.35 -1.80
C HIS A 218 20.88 13.30 -2.09
N ALA A 219 21.22 12.49 -1.08
CA ALA A 219 22.18 11.40 -1.21
C ALA A 219 21.75 10.38 -2.28
N LEU A 220 20.47 10.00 -2.30
CA LEU A 220 19.91 9.13 -3.33
C LEU A 220 20.04 9.75 -4.72
N ILE A 221 19.50 10.96 -4.91
CA ILE A 221 19.44 11.63 -6.22
C ILE A 221 20.83 11.89 -6.79
N GLU A 222 21.83 12.21 -5.95
CA GLU A 222 23.19 12.48 -6.40
C GLU A 222 24.04 11.22 -6.62
N SER A 223 23.80 10.14 -5.87
CA SER A 223 24.62 8.92 -5.92
C SER A 223 24.01 7.78 -6.73
N PHE A 224 22.82 7.98 -7.29
CA PHE A 224 22.16 7.00 -8.14
C PHE A 224 22.99 6.68 -9.40
N ASP A 225 23.04 5.40 -9.79
CA ASP A 225 23.78 4.95 -10.96
C ASP A 225 23.00 5.21 -12.26
N TYR A 226 22.90 6.49 -12.64
CA TYR A 226 22.20 6.91 -13.86
C TYR A 226 22.78 6.25 -15.13
N ALA A 227 24.10 6.04 -15.17
CA ALA A 227 24.79 5.46 -16.32
C ALA A 227 24.28 4.04 -16.63
N LYS A 228 23.89 3.26 -15.61
CA LYS A 228 23.24 1.96 -15.76
C LYS A 228 21.99 1.99 -16.64
N PHE A 229 21.30 3.13 -16.65
CA PHE A 229 20.05 3.34 -17.37
C PHE A 229 20.23 4.26 -18.60
N ASN A 230 21.47 4.53 -19.01
CA ASN A 230 21.82 5.50 -20.07
C ASN A 230 21.28 6.92 -19.80
N LEU A 231 21.33 7.33 -18.53
CA LEU A 231 20.93 8.66 -18.08
C LEU A 231 22.14 9.40 -17.48
N GLU A 232 21.99 10.71 -17.34
CA GLU A 232 22.93 11.59 -16.62
C GLU A 232 22.17 12.33 -15.52
N TYR A 233 22.85 12.68 -14.43
CA TYR A 233 22.24 13.43 -13.32
C TYR A 233 21.49 14.69 -13.82
N ASN A 234 20.17 14.72 -13.63
CA ASN A 234 19.33 15.85 -14.05
C ASN A 234 18.00 15.91 -13.27
N PRO A 235 18.03 16.34 -11.99
CA PRO A 235 16.83 16.41 -11.16
C PRO A 235 15.78 17.34 -11.76
N SER A 236 14.52 16.94 -11.68
CA SER A 236 13.41 17.68 -12.26
C SER A 236 13.12 18.97 -11.48
N SER A 237 12.57 19.97 -12.16
CA SER A 237 12.06 21.18 -11.48
C SER A 237 10.94 20.87 -10.48
N SER A 238 10.19 19.77 -10.68
CA SER A 238 9.16 19.31 -9.75
C SER A 238 9.78 18.85 -8.43
N LEU A 239 10.81 18.00 -8.51
CA LEU A 239 11.59 17.55 -7.35
C LEU A 239 12.21 18.74 -6.61
N LEU A 240 12.94 19.61 -7.32
CA LEU A 240 13.64 20.74 -6.70
C LEU A 240 12.69 21.71 -5.95
N ASN A 241 11.42 21.75 -6.33
CA ASN A 241 10.39 22.57 -5.68
C ASN A 241 9.59 21.82 -4.59
N SER A 242 9.78 20.51 -4.43
CA SER A 242 9.02 19.68 -3.49
C SER A 242 9.38 19.99 -2.03
N LEU A 243 8.48 19.65 -1.10
CA LEU A 243 8.72 19.80 0.32
C LEU A 243 9.82 18.84 0.79
N ALA A 244 9.84 17.60 0.30
CA ALA A 244 10.89 16.64 0.66
C ALA A 244 12.27 17.12 0.22
N TRP A 245 12.42 17.70 -0.98
CA TRP A 245 13.72 18.22 -1.44
C TRP A 245 14.23 19.37 -0.57
N LYS A 246 13.31 20.22 -0.07
CA LYS A 246 13.63 21.31 0.87
C LYS A 246 13.88 20.82 2.31
N GLY A 247 13.69 19.53 2.57
CA GLY A 247 13.79 18.95 3.91
C GLY A 247 12.60 19.26 4.82
N GLU A 248 11.48 19.71 4.25
CA GLU A 248 10.28 20.14 4.98
C GLU A 248 9.25 19.01 5.14
N ALA A 249 9.47 17.85 4.53
CA ALA A 249 8.63 16.67 4.68
C ALA A 249 9.47 15.38 4.71
N ALA A 250 9.28 14.56 5.75
CA ALA A 250 9.88 13.23 5.86
C ALA A 250 9.35 12.23 4.82
N HIS A 251 8.18 12.54 4.26
CA HIS A 251 7.41 11.73 3.32
C HIS A 251 6.84 12.61 2.23
N GLU A 252 6.86 12.14 1.00
CA GLU A 252 6.31 12.88 -0.13
C GLU A 252 5.06 12.18 -0.68
N GLN A 253 5.10 10.85 -0.81
CA GLN A 253 4.00 10.07 -1.37
C GLN A 253 3.25 9.22 -0.34
N ASP A 254 1.92 9.24 -0.43
CA ASP A 254 1.03 8.22 0.13
C ASP A 254 0.81 7.12 -0.94
N SER A 255 1.03 5.86 -0.57
CA SER A 255 0.89 4.69 -1.47
C SER A 255 -0.33 3.80 -1.16
N SER A 256 -1.32 4.32 -0.45
CA SER A 256 -2.61 3.63 -0.27
C SER A 256 -3.37 3.48 -1.58
N ILE A 257 -3.26 4.45 -2.50
CA ILE A 257 -3.66 4.30 -3.90
C ILE A 257 -2.55 4.83 -4.79
N THR A 258 -2.18 4.05 -5.82
CA THR A 258 -1.21 4.46 -6.83
C THR A 258 -1.72 4.02 -8.20
N VAL A 259 -1.92 4.96 -9.12
CA VAL A 259 -2.47 4.67 -10.46
C VAL A 259 -1.38 4.85 -11.50
N ILE A 260 -1.07 3.81 -12.27
CA ILE A 260 0.07 3.76 -13.19
C ILE A 260 -0.34 3.11 -14.53
N GLN A 261 0.08 3.69 -15.64
CA GLN A 261 0.09 3.06 -16.96
C GLN A 261 1.52 2.63 -17.29
N LYS A 262 1.80 1.32 -17.27
CA LYS A 262 3.16 0.77 -17.40
C LYS A 262 3.76 1.02 -18.78
N SER A 263 2.97 0.88 -19.85
CA SER A 263 3.43 1.04 -21.23
C SER A 263 3.96 2.42 -21.56
N LYS A 264 3.55 3.47 -20.82
CA LYS A 264 4.06 4.83 -20.99
C LYS A 264 5.45 5.04 -20.39
N ALA A 265 5.85 4.23 -19.42
CA ALA A 265 7.05 4.42 -18.63
C ALA A 265 7.79 3.10 -18.35
N PRO A 266 8.20 2.34 -19.38
CA PRO A 266 8.90 1.06 -19.19
C PRO A 266 10.20 1.24 -18.41
N LEU A 267 10.96 2.32 -18.67
CA LEU A 267 12.20 2.62 -17.95
C LEU A 267 11.96 2.85 -16.44
N ALA A 268 10.84 3.49 -16.06
CA ALA A 268 10.50 3.64 -14.65
C ALA A 268 10.25 2.29 -13.97
N MET A 269 9.75 1.28 -14.68
CA MET A 269 9.59 -0.07 -14.11
C MET A 269 10.93 -0.76 -13.89
N ASP A 270 11.89 -0.58 -14.79
CA ASP A 270 13.26 -1.09 -14.63
C ASP A 270 13.99 -0.40 -13.46
N VAL A 271 13.84 0.92 -13.35
CA VAL A 271 14.35 1.70 -12.21
C VAL A 271 13.67 1.29 -10.91
N LEU A 272 12.35 1.10 -10.89
CA LEU A 272 11.62 0.63 -9.71
C LEU A 272 12.14 -0.74 -9.23
N PHE A 273 12.40 -1.66 -10.18
CA PHE A 273 12.98 -2.95 -9.86
C PHE A 273 14.37 -2.81 -9.22
N TYR A 274 15.21 -1.93 -9.77
CA TYR A 274 16.52 -1.66 -9.21
C TYR A 274 16.46 -0.99 -7.83
N LEU A 275 15.54 -0.04 -7.64
CA LEU A 275 15.31 0.60 -6.34
C LEU A 275 14.99 -0.43 -5.27
N VAL A 276 13.98 -1.28 -5.51
CA VAL A 276 13.50 -2.24 -4.50
C VAL A 276 14.46 -3.42 -4.28
N THR A 277 15.29 -3.77 -5.27
CA THR A 277 16.22 -4.91 -5.13
C THR A 277 17.63 -4.51 -4.69
N GLN A 278 18.10 -3.32 -5.04
CA GLN A 278 19.49 -2.89 -4.83
C GLN A 278 19.56 -1.60 -4.03
N GLU A 279 18.96 -0.52 -4.50
CA GLU A 279 19.23 0.83 -3.97
C GLU A 279 18.78 0.98 -2.51
N ILE A 280 17.63 0.40 -2.12
CA ILE A 280 17.15 0.43 -0.72
C ILE A 280 18.11 -0.26 0.26
N HIS A 281 19.08 -1.05 -0.22
CA HIS A 281 20.07 -1.76 0.60
C HIS A 281 21.39 -1.00 0.74
N LYS A 282 21.60 0.08 -0.02
CA LYS A 282 22.88 0.81 -0.09
C LYS A 282 23.15 1.65 1.17
N TYR A 283 22.11 2.26 1.74
CA TYR A 283 22.23 3.15 2.89
C TYR A 283 21.37 2.70 4.07
N ARG A 284 21.83 3.04 5.28
CA ARG A 284 21.07 2.90 6.53
C ARG A 284 21.21 4.20 7.33
N PRO A 285 20.11 4.77 7.86
CA PRO A 285 18.71 4.33 7.72
C PRO A 285 18.18 4.39 6.28
N ILE A 286 17.11 3.65 6.00
CA ILE A 286 16.49 3.61 4.66
C ILE A 286 15.72 4.91 4.44
N PHE A 287 15.80 5.49 3.24
CA PHE A 287 15.17 6.76 2.89
C PHE A 287 13.63 6.75 2.82
N THR A 288 12.97 5.60 3.04
CA THR A 288 11.52 5.42 2.84
C THR A 288 10.90 4.59 3.97
N HIS A 289 9.64 4.88 4.28
CA HIS A 289 8.81 4.00 5.10
C HIS A 289 8.10 2.99 4.20
N GLY A 290 8.68 1.80 4.09
CA GLY A 290 8.17 0.78 3.16
C GLY A 290 8.29 1.22 1.71
N ASP A 291 7.27 0.93 0.93
CA ASP A 291 7.22 1.10 -0.52
C ASP A 291 6.96 2.53 -1.00
N LYS A 292 6.44 3.40 -0.13
CA LYS A 292 5.67 4.56 -0.59
C LYS A 292 6.43 5.57 -1.45
N GLU A 293 7.71 5.80 -1.16
CA GLU A 293 8.51 6.75 -1.94
C GLU A 293 9.03 6.12 -3.25
N LEU A 294 8.98 4.79 -3.40
CA LEU A 294 9.61 4.10 -4.52
C LEU A 294 8.93 4.41 -5.86
N PHE A 295 7.62 4.59 -5.87
CA PHE A 295 6.89 4.77 -7.13
C PHE A 295 7.26 6.09 -7.79
N TRP A 296 7.09 7.23 -7.10
CA TRP A 296 7.44 8.52 -7.68
C TRP A 296 8.95 8.67 -7.91
N LEU A 297 9.81 8.13 -7.01
CA LEU A 297 11.25 8.16 -7.21
C LEU A 297 11.68 7.38 -8.45
N ALA A 298 11.00 6.28 -8.79
CA ALA A 298 11.31 5.55 -10.02
C ALA A 298 11.07 6.39 -11.29
N TYR A 299 10.05 7.25 -11.28
CA TYR A 299 9.78 8.17 -12.37
C TYR A 299 10.76 9.34 -12.38
N GLU A 300 11.06 9.93 -11.22
CA GLU A 300 12.03 11.01 -11.08
C GLU A 300 13.43 10.59 -11.56
N LEU A 301 13.93 9.44 -11.08
CA LEU A 301 15.25 8.91 -11.42
C LEU A 301 15.34 8.40 -12.87
N SER A 302 14.20 8.14 -13.52
CA SER A 302 14.16 7.83 -14.96
C SER A 302 13.96 9.05 -15.85
N HIS A 303 13.89 10.25 -15.27
CA HIS A 303 13.53 11.53 -15.93
C HIS A 303 12.22 11.46 -16.71
N LEU A 304 11.26 10.66 -16.23
CA LEU A 304 9.94 10.54 -16.82
C LEU A 304 8.94 11.43 -16.07
N PRO A 305 7.99 12.05 -16.78
CA PRO A 305 6.98 12.87 -16.14
C PRO A 305 6.10 12.02 -15.23
N TYR A 306 5.77 12.57 -14.06
CA TYR A 306 4.81 12.01 -13.12
C TYR A 306 3.88 13.11 -12.60
N PHE A 307 2.73 12.70 -12.09
CA PHE A 307 1.68 13.61 -11.65
C PHE A 307 1.23 13.24 -10.24
N PHE A 308 1.42 14.19 -9.33
CA PHE A 308 0.76 14.20 -8.03
C PHE A 308 -0.56 14.94 -8.13
N SER A 309 -1.60 14.37 -7.53
CA SER A 309 -2.87 15.03 -7.27
C SER A 309 -2.61 16.41 -6.63
N PRO A 310 -3.21 17.50 -7.17
CA PRO A 310 -3.13 18.82 -6.54
C PRO A 310 -4.05 18.93 -5.31
N TRP A 311 -4.84 17.90 -5.02
CA TRP A 311 -5.76 17.85 -3.89
C TRP A 311 -5.16 17.10 -2.70
N ALA A 312 -5.62 17.50 -1.51
CA ALA A 312 -5.01 17.15 -0.25
C ALA A 312 -5.00 15.65 0.11
N ASN A 313 -4.18 15.37 1.12
CA ASN A 313 -3.59 14.10 1.51
C ASN A 313 -4.65 13.09 1.99
N SER A 314 -4.46 11.81 1.70
CA SER A 314 -5.42 10.70 1.91
C SER A 314 -5.58 10.20 3.36
N GLY A 315 -5.08 10.96 4.34
CA GLY A 315 -5.08 10.54 5.75
C GLY A 315 -6.42 10.75 6.47
N SER A 316 -7.06 9.64 6.86
CA SER A 316 -8.13 9.62 7.86
C SER A 316 -7.58 9.23 9.24
N ALA A 317 -8.06 9.90 10.28
CA ALA A 317 -7.75 9.71 11.71
C ALA A 317 -6.35 10.13 12.22
N ARG A 318 -6.33 10.64 13.45
CA ARG A 318 -5.16 10.83 14.33
C ARG A 318 -5.20 9.83 15.50
N PRO A 319 -4.05 9.52 16.13
CA PRO A 319 -4.04 8.72 17.36
C PRO A 319 -4.99 9.30 18.41
N GLY A 320 -5.89 8.46 18.94
CA GLY A 320 -6.90 8.85 19.92
C GLY A 320 -8.26 9.23 19.33
N ASP A 321 -8.40 9.40 18.01
CA ASP A 321 -9.68 9.81 17.39
C ASP A 321 -10.79 8.79 17.63
N MET A 322 -10.50 7.48 17.55
CA MET A 322 -11.50 6.44 17.85
C MET A 322 -11.98 6.44 19.31
N GLN A 323 -11.15 6.89 20.26
CA GLN A 323 -11.53 7.01 21.67
C GLN A 323 -12.36 8.28 21.91
N ASN A 324 -11.96 9.40 21.28
CA ASN A 324 -12.61 10.70 21.44
C ASN A 324 -13.88 10.86 20.60
N HIS A 325 -13.95 10.16 19.48
CA HIS A 325 -14.97 10.27 18.44
C HIS A 325 -15.40 8.87 17.94
N PRO A 326 -15.97 8.01 18.81
CA PRO A 326 -16.23 6.59 18.49
C PRO A 326 -17.23 6.37 17.34
N ASN A 327 -18.02 7.38 16.99
CA ASN A 327 -19.05 7.32 15.95
C ASN A 327 -18.76 8.29 14.79
N THR A 328 -17.53 8.75 14.64
CA THR A 328 -17.16 9.76 13.65
C THR A 328 -15.78 9.48 13.09
N LEU A 329 -15.69 9.38 11.76
CA LEU A 329 -14.41 9.43 11.05
C LEU A 329 -13.99 10.90 10.96
N CYS A 330 -13.00 11.32 11.76
CA CYS A 330 -12.28 12.58 11.55
C CYS A 330 -11.05 12.29 10.68
N GLY A 331 -10.68 13.19 9.76
CA GLY A 331 -9.46 13.10 8.96
C GLY A 331 -8.87 14.49 8.76
N ILE A 332 -7.53 14.57 8.63
CA ILE A 332 -6.83 15.86 8.41
C ILE A 332 -7.25 16.45 7.06
N THR A 333 -7.64 15.57 6.12
CA THR A 333 -8.30 15.91 4.85
C THR A 333 -8.99 14.67 4.31
N THR A 334 -10.25 14.45 4.67
CA THR A 334 -11.12 13.58 3.89
C THR A 334 -11.48 14.33 2.60
N THR A 335 -10.78 14.05 1.51
CA THR A 335 -11.13 14.59 0.19
C THR A 335 -12.42 13.92 -0.28
N ALA A 336 -13.56 14.49 0.09
CA ALA A 336 -14.78 14.26 -0.67
C ALA A 336 -14.59 14.92 -2.04
N THR A 337 -14.18 14.12 -3.01
CA THR A 337 -14.19 14.51 -4.42
C THR A 337 -15.65 14.51 -4.86
N LEU A 338 -16.37 15.60 -4.59
CA LEU A 338 -17.73 15.78 -5.10
C LEU A 338 -17.66 16.01 -6.60
N TYR A 339 -18.05 15.00 -7.37
CA TYR A 339 -18.27 15.13 -8.81
C TYR A 339 -19.52 15.98 -9.03
N THR A 340 -19.34 17.26 -9.38
CA THR A 340 -20.47 18.16 -9.66
C THR A 340 -20.68 18.27 -11.16
N ARG A 341 -21.90 17.97 -11.61
CA ARG A 341 -22.35 18.24 -12.98
C ARG A 341 -23.08 19.59 -12.97
N SER A 342 -22.41 20.63 -13.48
CA SER A 342 -22.95 21.99 -13.49
C SER A 342 -23.56 22.32 -14.84
N LEU A 343 -24.81 22.77 -14.87
CA LEU A 343 -25.44 23.33 -16.08
C LEU A 343 -25.05 24.81 -16.18
N LEU A 344 -24.36 25.18 -17.26
CA LEU A 344 -24.01 26.57 -17.54
C LEU A 344 -25.23 27.33 -18.08
N ALA A 345 -25.20 28.66 -17.96
CA ALA A 345 -26.28 29.54 -18.42
C ALA A 345 -26.52 29.49 -19.94
N ASP A 346 -25.57 28.94 -20.70
CA ASP A 346 -25.67 28.69 -22.15
C ASP A 346 -26.27 27.31 -22.50
N GLY A 347 -26.72 26.55 -21.49
CA GLY A 347 -27.32 25.22 -21.66
C GLY A 347 -26.30 24.09 -21.82
N THR A 348 -25.00 24.36 -21.70
CA THR A 348 -23.96 23.33 -21.77
C THR A 348 -23.67 22.72 -20.40
N TRP A 349 -23.34 21.43 -20.39
CA TRP A 349 -22.93 20.73 -19.17
C TRP A 349 -21.42 20.80 -19.01
N ARG A 350 -20.96 21.34 -17.88
CA ARG A 350 -19.54 21.32 -17.51
C ARG A 350 -19.33 20.34 -16.36
N ASN A 351 -18.46 19.36 -16.60
CA ASN A 351 -17.97 18.48 -15.55
C ASN A 351 -16.88 19.26 -14.79
N GLY A 352 -17.06 19.39 -13.47
CA GLY A 352 -16.13 20.10 -12.62
C GLY A 352 -15.99 19.38 -11.29
N PHE A 353 -14.74 19.23 -10.84
CA PHE A 353 -14.44 18.84 -9.47
C PHE A 353 -14.59 20.08 -8.60
N GLN A 354 -15.53 20.06 -7.65
CA GLN A 354 -15.68 21.13 -6.67
C GLN A 354 -15.39 20.54 -5.29
N THR A 355 -14.31 21.00 -4.65
CA THR A 355 -13.98 20.61 -3.28
C THR A 355 -14.30 21.77 -2.34
N SER A 356 -15.00 21.45 -1.25
CA SER A 356 -14.94 22.25 -0.02
C SER A 356 -13.92 21.59 0.90
N VAL A 357 -12.81 22.26 1.18
CA VAL A 357 -11.90 21.84 2.24
C VAL A 357 -12.60 22.12 3.57
N SER A 358 -12.98 21.07 4.29
CA SER A 358 -13.54 21.17 5.63
C SER A 358 -13.10 19.92 6.39
N ASN A 359 -12.89 20.02 7.71
CA ASN A 359 -12.82 18.84 8.58
C ASN A 359 -14.12 18.05 8.36
N MET A 360 -14.07 16.97 7.60
CA MET A 360 -15.27 16.19 7.29
C MET A 360 -15.43 15.11 8.36
N CYS A 361 -16.52 15.23 9.10
CA CYS A 361 -16.97 14.26 10.09
C CYS A 361 -18.08 13.41 9.47
N CYS A 362 -17.78 12.16 9.09
CA CYS A 362 -18.83 11.23 8.67
C CYS A 362 -19.36 10.46 9.90
N SER A 363 -20.68 10.57 10.16
CA SER A 363 -21.34 9.76 11.19
C SER A 363 -21.63 8.35 10.66
N THR A 364 -21.27 7.34 11.43
CA THR A 364 -21.48 5.91 11.10
C THR A 364 -22.95 5.45 11.23
N SER A 365 -23.87 6.33 11.66
CA SER A 365 -25.24 5.97 12.02
C SER A 365 -26.29 6.12 10.90
N THR A 366 -25.95 6.73 9.76
CA THR A 366 -26.90 6.90 8.65
C THR A 366 -26.20 6.73 7.30
N ALA A 367 -26.41 5.58 6.67
CA ALA A 367 -25.89 5.21 5.34
C ALA A 367 -26.53 5.99 4.16
N HIS A 368 -27.14 7.14 4.42
CA HIS A 368 -27.65 8.00 3.37
C HIS A 368 -27.29 9.45 3.70
N MET A 369 -26.54 10.06 2.77
CA MET A 369 -26.49 11.50 2.54
C MET A 369 -25.54 12.31 3.43
N CYS A 370 -24.29 12.46 2.99
CA CYS A 370 -23.47 13.61 3.38
C CYS A 370 -23.93 14.84 2.57
N LEU A 371 -24.99 15.51 3.04
CA LEU A 371 -25.50 16.75 2.45
C LEU A 371 -24.65 17.94 2.93
N ILE A 372 -23.73 18.42 2.10
CA ILE A 372 -23.13 19.74 2.29
C ILE A 372 -24.05 20.76 1.63
N ARG A 373 -24.78 21.53 2.45
CA ARG A 373 -25.63 22.64 2.00
C ARG A 373 -24.78 23.91 1.88
N THR A 374 -24.08 24.11 0.76
CA THR A 374 -23.41 25.39 0.47
C THR A 374 -24.41 26.39 -0.14
N ARG A 375 -24.83 27.38 0.66
CA ARG A 375 -25.51 28.57 0.15
C ARG A 375 -24.43 29.56 -0.28
N VAL A 376 -24.37 29.89 -1.57
CA VAL A 376 -23.47 30.92 -2.11
C VAL A 376 -24.02 32.30 -1.78
N THR A 377 -23.32 33.09 -0.95
CA THR A 377 -23.49 34.55 -0.86
C THR A 377 -22.19 35.23 -0.41
N TRP A 378 -21.77 36.29 -1.14
CA TRP A 378 -20.69 37.22 -0.80
C TRP A 378 -21.11 38.22 0.31
N PRO A 379 -20.17 38.89 1.04
CA PRO A 379 -20.30 39.37 2.44
C PRO A 379 -20.99 40.76 2.56
N PRO A 380 -21.28 41.37 3.75
CA PRO A 380 -20.59 41.23 5.05
C PRO A 380 -21.48 41.26 6.33
N PHE A 381 -20.79 41.10 7.48
CA PHE A 381 -21.25 41.21 8.87
C PHE A 381 -22.15 40.08 9.42
N TRP A 382 -22.03 39.91 10.74
CA TRP A 382 -22.70 38.98 11.67
C TRP A 382 -21.90 37.75 12.12
N THR A 383 -21.52 37.83 13.40
CA THR A 383 -20.99 36.79 14.27
C THR A 383 -21.89 35.54 14.29
N TRP A 384 -21.30 34.35 14.11
CA TRP A 384 -21.99 33.07 14.29
C TRP A 384 -21.80 32.52 15.71
N LYS A 385 -22.92 32.18 16.36
CA LYS A 385 -22.97 31.35 17.57
C LYS A 385 -22.75 29.89 17.19
N ALA A 386 -21.87 29.24 17.96
CA ALA A 386 -21.42 27.87 17.81
C ALA A 386 -22.53 26.83 18.03
N GLY A 387 -22.53 25.79 17.19
CA GLY A 387 -23.40 24.62 17.31
C GLY A 387 -22.92 23.37 16.56
N ALA A 388 -21.66 23.34 16.10
CA ALA A 388 -21.02 22.13 15.61
C ALA A 388 -19.89 21.77 16.58
N LYS A 389 -19.90 20.54 17.11
CA LYS A 389 -18.73 20.01 17.81
C LYS A 389 -17.63 19.88 16.75
N SER A 390 -16.62 20.72 16.83
CA SER A 390 -15.39 20.60 16.05
C SER A 390 -14.62 19.35 16.49
N CYS A 391 -14.14 18.54 15.54
CA CYS A 391 -12.76 18.09 15.62
C CYS A 391 -11.92 19.35 15.25
#